data_AF-X8E366-F1
#
_entry.id   AF-X8E366-F1
#
_cell.length_a   1.000
_cell.length_b   1.000
_cell.length_c   1.000
_cell.angle_alpha   90.00
_cell.angle_beta   90.00
_cell.angle_gamma   90.00
#
_symmetry.space_group_name_H-M   'P 1'
#
loop_
_entity.id
_entity.type
_entity.pdbx_description
1 polymer ?
#
loop_
_entity_poly.entity_id
_entity_poly.type
_entity_poly.pdbx_seq_one_letter_code
_entity_poly.pdbx_strand_id
1 'polypeptide(L)' 'MPADGIVIAKEAFRLVEQTQAYQGEEVASYLFHAFGTNLQFAPGEFNFVKARAQYGTKEAFRLRDEHFHVPEP' A
#
# COMPACT_ATOMS: atom_id res chain seq x y z
N MET A 1 -33.35 -3.22 -20.20
CA MET A 1 -33.31 -1.74 -20.21
C MET A 1 -32.92 -1.28 -21.60
N PRO A 2 -33.45 -0.14 -22.09
CA PRO A 2 -32.94 0.47 -23.31
C PRO A 2 -31.49 0.95 -23.11
N ALA A 3 -30.73 1.04 -24.21
CA ALA A 3 -29.27 1.21 -24.18
C ALA A 3 -28.83 2.54 -23.54
N ASP A 4 -29.62 3.58 -23.74
CA ASP A 4 -29.48 4.89 -23.10
C ASP A 4 -29.56 4.80 -21.57
N GLY A 5 -30.55 4.08 -21.03
CA GLY A 5 -30.69 3.88 -19.59
C GLY A 5 -29.50 3.16 -18.96
N ILE A 6 -28.90 2.20 -19.68
CA ILE A 6 -27.70 1.49 -19.23
C ILE A 6 -26.50 2.44 -19.18
N VAL A 7 -26.30 3.27 -20.21
CA VAL A 7 -25.19 4.23 -20.26
C VAL A 7 -25.35 5.28 -19.16
N ILE A 8 -26.55 5.85 -18.98
CA ILE A 8 -26.81 6.84 -17.93
C ILE A 8 -26.51 6.27 -16.54
N ALA A 9 -26.98 5.05 -16.25
CA ALA A 9 -26.71 4.41 -14.98
C ALA A 9 -25.20 4.18 -14.75
N LYS A 10 -24.48 3.71 -15.77
CA LYS A 10 -23.03 3.49 -15.70
C LYS A 10 -22.27 4.77 -15.39
N GLU A 11 -22.57 5.85 -16.10
CA GLU A 11 -21.88 7.13 -15.89
C GLU A 11 -22.25 7.76 -14.54
N ALA A 12 -23.46 7.55 -14.03
CA ALA A 12 -23.84 7.99 -12.69
C ALA A 12 -23.02 7.28 -11.59
N PHE A 13 -22.84 5.96 -11.67
CA PHE A 13 -21.98 5.23 -10.74
C PHE A 13 -20.52 5.65 -10.86
N ARG A 14 -20.02 5.79 -12.09
CA ARG A 14 -18.65 6.28 -12.34
C ARG A 14 -18.40 7.65 -11.71
N LEU A 15 -19.38 8.56 -11.77
CA LEU A 15 -19.30 9.86 -11.12
C LEU A 15 -19.18 9.72 -9.61
N VAL A 16 -20.01 8.88 -8.97
CA VAL A 16 -19.93 8.62 -7.52
C VAL A 16 -18.55 8.07 -7.15
N GLU A 17 -18.04 7.06 -7.86
CA GLU A 17 -16.70 6.49 -7.62
C GLU A 17 -15.59 7.55 -7.75
N GLN A 18 -15.67 8.42 -8.76
CA GLN A 18 -14.69 9.48 -8.96
C GLN A 18 -14.70 10.53 -7.84
N THR A 19 -15.85 10.77 -7.19
CA THR A 19 -15.92 11.69 -6.04
C THR A 19 -15.25 11.15 -4.78
N GLN A 20 -14.94 9.84 -4.71
CA GLN A 20 -14.28 9.21 -3.56
C GLN A 20 -12.74 9.30 -3.63
N ALA A 21 -12.20 10.15 -4.50
CA ALA A 21 -10.76 10.31 -4.73
C ALA A 21 -10.04 9.02 -5.20
N TYR A 22 -10.78 8.03 -5.71
CA TYR A 22 -10.24 6.73 -6.13
C TYR A 22 -9.13 6.86 -7.19
N GLN A 23 -9.30 7.79 -8.14
CA GLN A 23 -8.28 8.10 -9.14
C GLN A 23 -7.02 8.74 -8.54
N GLY A 24 -7.17 9.55 -7.49
CA GLY A 24 -6.05 10.12 -6.76
C GLY A 24 -5.28 9.05 -5.98
N GLU A 25 -6.00 8.12 -5.35
CA GLU A 25 -5.43 6.96 -4.68
C GLU A 25 -4.60 6.11 -5.63
N GLU A 26 -5.14 5.76 -6.81
CA GLU A 26 -4.45 4.93 -7.80
C GLU A 26 -3.08 5.49 -8.18
N VAL A 27 -2.99 6.78 -8.49
CA VAL A 27 -1.72 7.43 -8.84
C VAL A 27 -0.79 7.55 -7.63
N ALA A 28 -1.34 7.93 -6.47
CA ALA A 28 -0.55 8.08 -5.25
C ALA A 28 0.04 6.74 -4.79
N SER A 29 -0.69 5.64 -4.96
CA SER A 29 -0.28 4.28 -4.59
C SER A 29 1.05 3.89 -5.24
N TYR A 30 1.21 4.15 -6.54
CA TYR A 30 2.47 3.90 -7.24
C TYR A 30 3.63 4.77 -6.73
N LEU A 31 3.37 6.05 -6.44
CA LEU A 31 4.39 6.94 -5.87
C LEU A 31 4.82 6.45 -4.50
N PHE A 32 3.87 6.14 -3.60
CA PHE A 32 4.18 5.62 -2.26
C PHE A 32 4.89 4.27 -2.32
N HIS A 33 4.49 3.36 -3.22
CA HIS A 33 5.19 2.11 -3.42
C HIS A 33 6.65 2.33 -3.86
N ALA A 34 6.85 3.17 -4.89
CA ALA A 34 8.19 3.49 -5.39
C ALA A 34 9.06 4.16 -4.33
N PHE A 35 8.52 5.09 -3.54
CA PHE A 35 9.24 5.70 -2.42
C PHE A 35 9.57 4.68 -1.34
N GLY A 36 8.59 3.89 -0.88
CA GLY A 36 8.76 2.93 0.20
C GLY A 36 9.71 1.77 -0.12
N THR A 37 9.76 1.34 -1.38
CA THR A 37 10.65 0.24 -1.81
C THR A 37 12.06 0.68 -2.17
N ASN A 38 12.26 1.98 -2.48
CA ASN A 38 13.58 2.56 -2.75
C ASN A 38 14.23 3.23 -1.53
N LEU A 39 13.64 3.12 -0.34
CA LEU A 39 14.18 3.68 0.89
C LEU A 39 15.63 3.22 1.10
N GLN A 40 16.51 4.20 1.31
CA GLN A 40 17.84 3.96 1.84
C GLN A 40 17.72 3.93 3.36
N PHE A 41 18.27 2.88 3.97
CA PHE A 41 18.24 2.69 5.41
C PHE A 41 19.59 3.11 5.97
N ALA A 42 19.58 4.01 6.95
CA ALA A 42 20.78 4.43 7.66
C ALA A 42 21.34 3.26 8.51
N PRO A 43 22.62 3.31 8.90
CA PRO A 43 23.16 2.32 9.83
C PRO A 43 22.32 2.25 11.11
N GLY A 44 21.87 1.05 11.47
CA GLY A 44 21.03 0.81 12.64
C GLY A 44 19.53 0.78 12.36
N GLU A 45 19.06 1.24 11.19
CA GLU A 45 17.65 1.12 10.82
C GLU A 45 17.32 -0.29 10.33
N PHE A 46 16.17 -0.81 10.76
CA PHE A 46 15.74 -2.14 10.37
C PHE A 46 15.09 -2.17 8.99
N ASN A 47 15.65 -2.97 8.07
CA ASN A 47 15.09 -3.22 6.75
C ASN A 47 14.52 -4.65 6.66
N PHE A 48 13.19 -4.75 6.73
CA PHE A 48 12.49 -6.05 6.70
C PHE A 48 12.71 -6.82 5.39
N VAL A 49 12.78 -6.13 4.24
CA VAL A 49 12.96 -6.79 2.94
C VAL A 49 14.33 -7.46 2.86
N LYS A 50 15.38 -6.77 3.33
CA LYS A 50 16.74 -7.34 3.42
C LYS A 50 16.81 -8.48 4.44
N ALA A 51 16.24 -8.31 5.64
CA ALA A 51 16.21 -9.35 6.66
C ALA A 51 15.47 -10.62 6.16
N ARG A 52 14.32 -10.45 5.48
CA ARG A 52 13.58 -11.56 4.87
C ARG A 52 14.38 -12.26 3.78
N ALA A 53 15.09 -11.50 2.94
CA ALA A 53 15.91 -12.08 1.88
C ALA A 53 17.08 -12.91 2.42
N GLN A 54 17.66 -12.50 3.56
CA GLN A 54 18.81 -13.17 4.18
C GLN A 54 18.43 -14.34 5.08
N TYR A 55 17.37 -14.19 5.87
CA TYR A 55 17.04 -15.11 6.97
C TYR A 55 15.68 -15.83 6.81
N GLY A 56 14.91 -15.46 5.77
CA GLY A 56 13.55 -15.98 5.56
C GLY A 56 12.48 -15.26 6.37
N THR A 57 11.21 -15.49 6.03
CA THR A 57 10.07 -14.74 6.55
C THR A 57 9.89 -14.85 8.06
N LYS A 58 9.95 -16.07 8.62
CA LYS A 58 9.75 -16.28 10.06
C LYS A 58 10.78 -15.51 10.89
N GLU A 59 12.04 -15.61 10.49
CA GLU A 59 13.14 -14.97 11.22
C GLU A 59 13.13 -13.45 11.07
N ALA A 60 12.76 -12.93 9.90
CA ALA A 60 12.60 -11.50 9.71
C ALA A 60 11.52 -10.89 10.61
N PHE A 61 10.43 -11.60 10.88
CA PHE A 61 9.41 -11.16 11.84
C PHE A 61 9.95 -11.15 13.27
N ARG A 62 10.65 -12.21 13.68
CA ARG A 62 11.29 -12.26 15.01
C ARG A 62 12.24 -11.08 15.22
N LEU A 63 13.12 -10.82 14.25
CA LEU A 63 14.08 -9.71 14.30
C LEU A 63 13.41 -8.32 14.28
N ARG A 64 12.31 -8.17 13.55
CA ARG A 64 11.52 -6.93 13.55
C ARG A 64 10.94 -6.67 14.94
N ASP A 65 10.35 -7.69 15.56
CA ASP A 65 9.69 -7.55 16.87
C ASP A 65 10.70 -7.30 18.00
N GLU A 66 11.92 -7.81 17.87
CA GLU A 66 13.03 -7.45 18.77
C GLU A 66 13.50 -6.00 18.59
N HIS A 67 13.43 -5.47 17.36
CA HIS A 67 13.90 -4.12 17.05
C HIS A 67 12.90 -3.03 17.46
N PHE A 68 11.60 -3.27 17.28
CA PHE A 68 10.55 -2.29 17.55
C PHE A 68 9.76 -2.66 18.80
N HIS A 69 9.72 -1.76 19.79
CA HIS A 69 8.80 -1.87 20.91
C HIS A 69 7.43 -1.31 20.52
N VAL A 70 6.40 -2.16 20.54
CA VAL A 70 5.00 -1.77 20.35
C VAL A 70 4.29 -1.91 21.70
N PRO A 71 3.79 -0.82 22.32
CA PRO A 71 3.01 -0.93 23.54
C PRO A 71 1.70 -1.68 23.28
N GLU A 72 1.22 -2.43 24.28
CA GLU A 72 -0.11 -3.05 24.18
C GLU A 72 -1.20 -1.96 24.07
N PRO A 73 -2.23 -2.19 23.23
CA PRO A 73 -3.29 -1.23 22.97
C PRO A 73 -4.16 -0.92 24.19
#